data_AF-A0A8S3F722-F1
#
_entry.id   AF-A0A8S3F722-F1
#
_cell.length_a   1.000
_cell.length_b   1.000
_cell.length_c   1.000
_cell.angle_alpha   90.00
_cell.angle_beta   90.00
_cell.angle_gamma   90.00
#
_symmetry.space_group_name_H-M   'P 1'
#
loop_
_entity.id
_entity.type
_entity.pdbx_description
1 polymer ?
#
loop_
_entity_poly.entity_id
_entity_poly.type
_entity_poly.pdbx_seq_one_letter_code
_entity_poly.pdbx_strand_id
1 'polypeptide(L)'
;MISLPNSGVQITLNEFLPLWHVIEDYIDKQKILSAGVCDFMLPLLSDFYDSCKHKPCTNQINLNVCCAIPEDLNTYAKEHNIQLLTHSDPIDVLNETDFQEVIKKYSHEYDSMNWKPLCIVRYSSLITKRGIIKAKGFFIYSKRELRMNKN
;
A
#
# COMPACT_ATOMS: atom_id res chain seq x y z
N MET A 1 0.67 5.37 -2.90
CA MET A 1 0.94 4.06 -3.52
C MET A 1 -0.04 3.04 -2.98
N ILE A 2 -0.28 1.98 -3.74
CA ILE A 2 -0.93 0.78 -3.23
C ILE A 2 0.12 -0.33 -3.13
N SER A 3 0.12 -1.03 -2.00
CA SER A 3 0.70 -2.36 -1.83
C SER A 3 -0.41 -3.28 -1.29
N LEU A 4 -0.29 -4.58 -1.56
CA LEU A 4 -1.12 -5.59 -0.92
C LEU A 4 -0.32 -6.26 0.19
N PRO A 5 -0.98 -6.70 1.28
CA PRO A 5 -0.29 -7.37 2.38
C PRO A 5 0.45 -8.61 1.87
N ASN A 6 1.74 -8.71 2.21
CA ASN A 6 2.56 -9.83 1.81
C ASN A 6 2.27 -11.03 2.73
N SER A 7 1.17 -11.74 2.47
CA SER A 7 0.79 -12.96 3.21
C SER A 7 1.65 -14.19 2.83
N GLY A 8 2.79 -14.00 2.16
CA GLY A 8 3.58 -15.07 1.55
C GLY A 8 2.93 -15.71 0.31
N VAL A 9 1.81 -15.15 -0.15
CA VAL A 9 1.10 -15.55 -1.38
C VAL A 9 1.53 -14.63 -2.50
N GLN A 10 1.81 -15.18 -3.67
CA GLN A 10 2.12 -14.41 -4.87
C GLN A 10 0.90 -13.57 -5.25
N ILE A 11 0.99 -12.27 -5.00
CA ILE A 11 -0.09 -11.34 -5.30
C ILE A 11 -0.32 -11.32 -6.81
N THR A 12 -1.57 -11.47 -7.22
CA THR A 12 -1.94 -11.56 -8.62
C THR A 12 -2.47 -10.24 -9.17
N LEU A 13 -2.38 -10.08 -10.49
CA LEU A 13 -2.95 -8.96 -11.22
C LEU A 13 -4.42 -8.71 -10.87
N ASN A 14 -5.21 -9.78 -10.75
CA ASN A 14 -6.64 -9.74 -10.47
C ASN A 14 -7.00 -9.15 -9.10
N GLU A 15 -6.07 -9.16 -8.14
CA GLU A 15 -6.29 -8.57 -6.82
C GLU A 15 -6.04 -7.06 -6.83
N PHE A 16 -5.13 -6.57 -7.68
CA PHE A 16 -4.82 -5.15 -7.80
C PHE A 16 -5.78 -4.38 -8.70
N LEU A 17 -6.22 -4.98 -9.82
CA LEU A 17 -7.04 -4.27 -10.81
C LEU A 17 -8.33 -3.65 -10.24
N PRO A 18 -9.12 -4.32 -9.36
CA PRO A 18 -10.29 -3.70 -8.75
C PRO A 18 -9.96 -2.45 -7.94
N LEU A 19 -8.85 -2.47 -7.19
CA LEU A 19 -8.39 -1.32 -6.41
C LEU A 19 -7.90 -0.20 -7.33
N TRP A 20 -7.21 -0.57 -8.40
CA TRP A 20 -6.71 0.40 -9.38
C TRP A 20 -7.84 1.08 -10.14
N HIS A 21 -8.90 0.37 -10.53
CA HIS A 21 -10.07 0.98 -11.15
C HIS A 21 -10.74 2.04 -10.26
N VAL A 22 -10.74 1.83 -8.93
CA VAL A 22 -11.17 2.87 -8.01
C VAL A 22 -10.23 4.08 -8.10
N ILE A 23 -8.90 3.88 -8.07
CA ILE A 23 -7.96 4.99 -8.26
C ILE A 23 -8.20 5.71 -9.58
N GLU A 24 -8.40 4.99 -10.68
CA GLU A 24 -8.63 5.54 -12.02
C GLU A 24 -9.86 6.44 -12.06
N ASP A 25 -10.96 6.04 -11.42
CA ASP A 25 -12.16 6.88 -11.28
C ASP A 25 -11.88 8.17 -10.49
N TYR A 26 -11.02 8.10 -9.45
CA TYR A 26 -10.62 9.30 -8.71
C TYR A 26 -9.63 10.19 -9.50
N ILE A 27 -8.83 9.62 -10.41
CA ILE A 27 -8.01 10.39 -11.36
C ILE A 27 -8.92 11.10 -12.36
N ASP A 28 -9.90 10.39 -12.95
CA ASP A 28 -10.87 10.97 -13.88
C ASP A 28 -11.65 12.13 -13.24
N LYS A 29 -11.97 12.01 -11.94
CA LYS A 29 -12.61 13.07 -11.13
C LYS A 29 -11.65 14.17 -10.64
N GLN A 30 -10.39 14.14 -11.06
CA GLN A 30 -9.34 15.10 -10.67
C GLN A 30 -9.13 15.21 -9.14
N LYS A 31 -9.39 14.12 -8.41
CA LYS A 31 -9.13 14.02 -6.96
C LYS A 31 -7.73 13.48 -6.67
N ILE A 32 -7.21 12.67 -7.57
CA ILE A 32 -5.84 12.14 -7.53
C ILE A 32 -5.08 12.72 -8.72
N LEU A 33 -3.94 13.34 -8.45
CA LEU A 33 -3.07 13.90 -9.51
C LEU A 33 -2.21 12.81 -10.16
N SER A 34 -1.76 11.85 -9.35
CA SER A 34 -0.91 10.77 -9.81
C SER A 34 -1.02 9.57 -8.87
N ALA A 35 -0.79 8.38 -9.42
CA ALA A 35 -0.86 7.12 -8.70
C ALA A 35 0.31 6.23 -9.08
N GLY A 36 0.70 5.36 -8.16
CA GLY A 36 1.80 4.42 -8.37
C GLY A 36 1.68 3.21 -7.45
N VAL A 37 2.55 2.24 -7.71
CA VAL A 37 2.59 0.93 -7.06
C VAL A 37 3.82 0.81 -6.15
N CYS A 38 3.91 -0.30 -5.44
CA CYS A 38 4.99 -0.61 -4.52
C CYS A 38 5.30 -2.11 -4.64
N ASP A 39 6.59 -2.44 -4.69
CA ASP A 39 7.14 -3.80 -4.74
C ASP A 39 6.78 -4.61 -5.99
N PHE A 40 6.51 -3.95 -7.10
CA PHE A 40 6.23 -4.64 -8.37
C PHE A 40 7.55 -4.97 -9.08
N MET A 41 7.80 -6.26 -9.29
CA MET A 41 8.87 -6.74 -10.17
C MET A 41 8.42 -6.73 -11.63
N LEU A 42 9.37 -6.78 -12.57
CA LEU A 42 9.11 -6.58 -14.00
C LEU A 42 7.90 -7.37 -14.54
N PRO A 43 7.74 -8.70 -14.31
CA PRO A 43 6.62 -9.45 -14.88
C PRO A 43 5.25 -8.93 -14.42
N LEU A 44 5.11 -8.62 -13.13
CA LEU A 44 3.86 -8.07 -12.61
C LEU A 44 3.67 -6.61 -13.03
N LEU A 45 4.75 -5.83 -13.09
CA LEU A 45 4.70 -4.43 -13.51
C LEU A 45 4.24 -4.30 -14.96
N SER A 46 4.77 -5.11 -15.87
CA SER A 46 4.39 -5.06 -17.28
C SER A 46 2.93 -5.43 -17.50
N ASP A 47 2.51 -6.57 -16.93
CA ASP A 47 1.13 -7.05 -17.06
C ASP A 47 0.13 -6.05 -16.47
N PHE A 48 0.48 -5.45 -15.32
CA PHE A 48 -0.33 -4.43 -14.69
C PHE A 48 -0.36 -3.14 -15.49
N TYR A 49 0.80 -2.68 -15.96
CA TYR A 49 0.89 -1.48 -16.78
C TYR A 49 -0.01 -1.60 -18.00
N ASP A 50 0.04 -2.70 -18.73
CA ASP A 50 -0.77 -2.91 -19.95
C ASP A 50 -2.26 -2.95 -19.67
N SER A 51 -2.67 -3.51 -18.52
CA SER A 51 -4.07 -3.65 -18.11
C SER A 51 -4.72 -2.34 -17.63
N CYS A 52 -3.94 -1.33 -17.25
CA CYS A 52 -4.47 -0.09 -16.67
C CYS A 52 -4.82 0.96 -17.73
N LYS A 53 -5.94 1.68 -17.53
CA LYS A 53 -6.30 2.90 -18.29
C LYS A 53 -5.39 4.06 -17.92
N HIS A 54 -5.22 4.34 -16.62
CA HIS A 54 -4.23 5.31 -16.13
C HIS A 54 -3.01 4.57 -15.61
N LYS A 55 -1.87 4.81 -16.24
CA LYS A 55 -0.64 4.07 -15.98
C LYS A 55 -0.01 4.47 -14.63
N PRO A 56 0.56 3.52 -13.86
CA PRO A 56 1.28 3.86 -12.64
C PRO A 56 2.50 4.71 -12.98
N CYS A 57 2.61 5.90 -12.37
CA CYS A 57 3.72 6.82 -12.63
C CYS A 57 4.93 6.57 -11.73
N THR A 58 4.75 5.81 -10.64
CA THR A 58 5.83 5.43 -9.72
C THR A 58 5.75 3.96 -9.33
N ASN A 59 6.91 3.38 -9.02
CA ASN A 59 7.03 2.08 -8.38
C ASN A 59 8.08 2.17 -7.26
N GLN A 60 7.69 1.91 -6.02
CA GLN A 60 8.60 1.95 -4.88
C GLN A 60 9.11 0.55 -4.56
N ILE A 61 10.43 0.36 -4.56
CA ILE A 61 11.04 -0.96 -4.33
C ILE A 61 11.59 -1.04 -2.91
N ASN A 62 11.25 -2.11 -2.20
CA ASN A 62 11.77 -2.37 -0.87
C ASN A 62 13.23 -2.81 -0.92
N LEU A 63 14.11 -2.01 -0.33
CA LEU A 63 15.54 -2.29 -0.24
C LEU A 63 15.88 -3.52 0.59
N ASN A 64 14.98 -3.94 1.50
CA ASN A 64 15.15 -5.15 2.30
C ASN A 64 14.98 -6.43 1.46
N VAL A 65 14.29 -6.33 0.32
CA VAL A 65 14.05 -7.45 -0.60
C VAL A 65 15.05 -7.45 -1.75
N CYS A 66 15.49 -6.26 -2.20
CA CYS A 66 16.37 -6.12 -3.34
C CYS A 66 17.43 -5.04 -3.10
N CYS A 67 18.67 -5.47 -2.84
CA CYS A 67 19.80 -4.56 -2.57
C CYS A 67 20.22 -3.72 -3.79
N ALA A 68 19.90 -4.20 -5.01
CA ALA A 68 20.17 -3.51 -6.26
C ALA A 68 18.99 -3.72 -7.21
N ILE A 69 18.40 -2.62 -7.69
CA ILE A 69 17.28 -2.66 -8.65
C ILE A 69 17.76 -3.38 -9.93
N PRO A 70 17.06 -4.43 -10.39
CA PRO A 70 17.41 -5.14 -11.63
C PRO A 70 17.46 -4.21 -12.85
N GLU A 71 18.40 -4.46 -13.76
CA GLU A 71 18.65 -3.61 -14.94
C GLU A 71 17.49 -3.62 -15.94
N ASP A 72 16.83 -4.77 -16.08
CA ASP A 72 15.62 -4.96 -16.90
C ASP A 72 14.46 -4.11 -16.38
N LEU A 73 14.20 -4.13 -15.07
CA LEU A 73 13.20 -3.28 -14.42
C LEU A 73 13.53 -1.79 -14.57
N ASN A 74 14.81 -1.42 -14.45
CA ASN A 74 15.26 -0.04 -14.62
C ASN A 74 15.03 0.46 -16.05
N THR A 75 15.36 -0.37 -17.03
CA THR A 75 15.17 -0.08 -18.45
C THR A 75 13.69 0.07 -18.78
N TYR A 76 12.87 -0.90 -18.38
CA TYR A 76 11.43 -0.85 -18.57
C TYR A 76 10.80 0.41 -17.95
N ALA A 77 11.17 0.74 -16.72
CA ALA A 77 10.65 1.90 -16.02
C ALA A 77 11.01 3.22 -16.73
N LYS A 78 12.24 3.34 -17.26
CA LYS A 78 12.66 4.51 -18.05
C LYS A 78 11.84 4.64 -19.34
N GLU A 79 11.67 3.55 -20.08
CA GLU A 79 10.90 3.54 -21.34
C GLU A 79 9.44 3.93 -21.14
N HIS A 80 8.86 3.54 -20.01
CA HIS A 80 7.45 3.79 -19.69
C HIS A 80 7.22 5.01 -18.78
N ASN A 81 8.24 5.85 -18.56
CA ASN A 81 8.19 7.03 -17.68
C ASN A 81 7.71 6.73 -16.25
N ILE A 82 8.08 5.57 -15.73
CA ILE A 82 7.80 5.14 -14.36
C ILE A 82 8.98 5.55 -13.48
N GLN A 83 8.72 6.36 -12.46
CA GLN A 83 9.74 6.72 -11.49
C GLN A 83 9.96 5.57 -10.49
N LEU A 84 11.16 5.00 -10.50
CA LEU A 84 11.58 4.07 -9.47
C LEU A 84 12.04 4.83 -8.23
N LEU A 85 11.42 4.51 -7.10
CA LEU A 85 11.77 5.04 -5.79
C LEU A 85 12.16 3.88 -4.87
N THR A 86 12.80 4.18 -3.76
CA THR A 86 13.20 3.16 -2.78
C THR A 86 12.56 3.44 -1.43
N HIS A 87 12.22 2.37 -0.71
CA HIS A 87 11.78 2.45 0.68
C HIS A 87 12.40 1.32 1.50
N SER A 88 12.34 1.46 2.81
CA SER A 88 12.80 0.47 3.79
C SER A 88 11.69 0.17 4.81
N ASP A 89 10.44 0.36 4.39
CA ASP A 89 9.28 0.09 5.25
C ASP A 89 9.29 -1.41 5.60
N PRO A 90 8.92 -1.77 6.85
CA PRO A 90 8.86 -3.16 7.28
C PRO A 90 7.77 -3.91 6.49
N ILE A 91 7.96 -5.21 6.31
CA ILE A 91 7.00 -6.08 5.61
C ILE A 91 5.65 -6.07 6.33
N ASP A 92 5.67 -6.10 7.66
CA ASP A 92 4.50 -5.94 8.50
C ASP A 92 4.65 -4.64 9.31
N VAL A 93 3.87 -3.63 8.94
CA VAL A 93 3.92 -2.29 9.57
C VAL A 93 3.26 -2.32 10.95
N LEU A 94 2.27 -3.18 11.16
CA LEU A 94 1.55 -3.31 12.42
C LEU A 94 0.85 -4.67 12.47
N ASN A 95 1.50 -5.63 13.12
CA ASN A 95 0.97 -6.97 13.27
C ASN A 95 -0.24 -6.99 14.23
N GLU A 96 -0.99 -8.09 14.22
CA GLU A 96 -2.19 -8.24 15.05
C GLU A 96 -1.89 -8.09 16.54
N THR A 97 -0.75 -8.62 17.01
CA THR A 97 -0.34 -8.57 18.43
C THR A 97 -0.10 -7.14 18.89
N ASP A 98 0.73 -6.38 18.15
CA ASP A 98 1.06 -4.99 18.46
C ASP A 98 -0.18 -4.11 18.37
N PHE A 99 -1.05 -4.35 17.37
CA PHE A 99 -2.31 -3.64 17.26
C PHE A 99 -3.21 -3.88 18.47
N GLN A 100 -3.33 -5.14 18.89
CA GLN A 100 -4.12 -5.57 20.04
C GLN A 100 -3.61 -4.93 21.34
N GLU A 101 -2.30 -4.85 21.53
CA GLU A 101 -1.69 -4.17 22.68
C GLU A 101 -2.02 -2.67 22.71
N VAL A 102 -1.96 -2.00 21.54
CA VAL A 102 -2.32 -0.59 21.41
C VAL A 102 -3.79 -0.38 21.80
N ILE A 103 -4.72 -1.18 21.28
CA ILE A 103 -6.14 -1.05 21.60
C ILE A 103 -6.38 -1.31 23.10
N LYS A 104 -5.75 -2.33 23.69
CA LYS A 104 -5.87 -2.66 25.11
C LYS A 104 -5.45 -1.51 26.03
N LYS A 105 -4.48 -0.69 25.62
CA LYS A 105 -4.03 0.47 26.39
C LYS A 105 -5.10 1.58 26.53
N TYR A 106 -6.02 1.67 25.56
CA TYR A 106 -7.00 2.76 25.47
C TYR A 106 -8.45 2.30 25.57
N SER A 107 -8.70 1.01 25.87
CA SER A 107 -10.03 0.44 26.00
C SER A 107 -10.11 -0.55 27.16
N HIS A 108 -11.33 -0.87 27.58
CA HIS A 108 -11.55 -1.93 28.56
C HIS A 108 -11.21 -3.30 27.97
N GLU A 109 -10.83 -4.25 28.82
CA GLU A 109 -10.35 -5.56 28.41
C GLU A 109 -11.30 -6.26 27.43
N TYR A 110 -12.60 -6.28 27.71
CA TYR A 110 -13.61 -6.84 26.80
C TYR A 110 -13.63 -6.16 25.42
N ASP A 111 -13.56 -4.83 25.39
CA ASP A 111 -13.61 -4.03 24.16
C ASP A 111 -12.34 -4.08 23.35
N SER A 112 -11.23 -4.43 24.02
CA SER A 112 -9.96 -4.60 23.36
C SER A 112 -9.87 -5.88 22.54
N MET A 113 -10.70 -6.90 22.78
CA MET A 113 -10.52 -8.22 22.18
C MET A 113 -11.02 -8.35 20.73
N ASN A 114 -10.37 -9.26 19.99
CA ASN A 114 -10.74 -9.73 18.65
C ASN A 114 -10.70 -8.65 17.55
N TRP A 115 -9.82 -7.67 17.69
CA TRP A 115 -9.56 -6.70 16.64
C TRP A 115 -8.49 -7.22 15.68
N LYS A 116 -8.71 -7.02 14.39
CA LYS A 116 -7.75 -7.35 13.34
C LYS A 116 -7.54 -6.14 12.43
N PRO A 117 -6.29 -5.71 12.18
CA PRO A 117 -6.00 -4.72 11.16
C PRO A 117 -6.25 -5.34 9.79
N LEU A 118 -7.00 -4.64 8.94
CA LEU A 118 -7.32 -5.09 7.57
C LEU A 118 -6.53 -4.31 6.53
N CYS A 119 -6.34 -3.01 6.76
CA CYS A 119 -5.58 -2.15 5.85
C CYS A 119 -4.91 -1.03 6.64
N ILE A 120 -3.71 -0.68 6.23
CA ILE A 120 -2.94 0.44 6.78
C ILE A 120 -2.61 1.37 5.63
N VAL A 121 -2.96 2.64 5.78
CA VAL A 121 -2.68 3.68 4.78
C VAL A 121 -1.77 4.71 5.43
N ARG A 122 -0.55 4.81 4.93
CA ARG A 122 0.37 5.89 5.29
C ARG A 122 0.02 7.14 4.51
N TYR A 123 -0.11 8.28 5.19
CA TYR A 123 -0.29 9.58 4.53
C TYR A 123 0.82 10.56 4.89
N SER A 124 1.08 11.49 3.98
CA SER A 124 1.97 12.63 4.18
C SER A 124 1.35 13.85 3.51
N SER A 125 1.20 14.94 4.26
CA SER A 125 0.76 16.23 3.71
C SER A 125 1.97 17.15 3.56
N LEU A 126 2.08 17.78 2.40
CA LEU A 126 3.18 18.68 2.07
C LEU A 126 2.68 20.09 1.79
N ILE A 127 3.46 21.08 2.22
CA ILE A 127 3.29 22.47 1.79
C ILE A 127 3.97 22.60 0.43
N THR A 128 3.15 22.72 -0.61
CA THR A 128 3.60 22.88 -2.00
C THR A 128 4.62 24.02 -2.14
N LYS A 129 5.57 23.86 -3.06
CA LYS A 129 6.65 24.82 -3.39
C LYS A 129 7.73 25.02 -2.32
N ARG A 130 7.61 24.42 -1.13
CA ARG A 130 8.63 24.53 -0.06
C ARG A 130 9.27 23.20 0.32
N GLY A 131 8.75 22.08 -0.19
CA GLY A 131 9.21 20.74 0.20
C GLY A 131 9.00 20.41 1.68
N ILE A 132 8.23 21.23 2.41
CA ILE A 132 8.01 21.06 3.85
C ILE A 132 6.88 20.06 4.06
N ILE A 133 7.12 19.07 4.90
CA ILE A 133 6.13 18.09 5.32
C ILE A 133 5.37 18.68 6.50
N LYS A 134 4.07 18.91 6.33
CA LYS A 134 3.19 19.48 7.36
C LYS A 134 2.72 18.44 8.36
N ALA A 135 2.37 17.25 7.87
CA ALA A 135 1.92 16.14 8.72
C ALA A 135 2.25 14.81 8.06
N LYS A 136 2.47 13.79 8.89
CA LYS A 136 2.60 12.39 8.52
C LYS A 136 1.82 11.55 9.50
N GLY A 137 1.29 10.43 9.05
CA GLY A 137 0.60 9.50 9.93
C GLY A 137 0.09 8.28 9.18
N PHE A 138 -0.76 7.52 9.87
CA PHE A 138 -1.37 6.32 9.36
C PHE A 138 -2.88 6.36 9.62
N PHE A 139 -3.65 5.87 8.66
CA PHE A 139 -5.02 5.44 8.88
C PHE A 139 -5.04 3.93 8.93
N ILE A 140 -5.80 3.38 9.87
CA ILE A 140 -5.96 1.94 10.03
C ILE A 140 -7.43 1.63 9.85
N TYR A 141 -7.73 0.74 8.91
CA TYR A 141 -9.03 0.09 8.83
C TYR A 141 -8.93 -1.25 9.52
N SER A 142 -9.77 -1.46 10.52
CA SER A 142 -9.78 -2.68 11.34
C SER A 142 -11.19 -3.21 11.52
N LYS A 143 -11.29 -4.49 11.84
CA LYS A 143 -12.56 -5.17 12.14
C LYS A 143 -12.47 -5.85 13.49
N ARG A 144 -13.55 -5.77 14.27
CA ARG A 144 -13.73 -6.55 15.49
C ARG A 144 -14.63 -7.75 15.21
N GLU A 145 -14.16 -8.95 15.54
CA GLU A 145 -14.96 -10.17 15.42
C GLU A 145 -15.64 -10.48 16.75
N LEU A 146 -16.93 -10.17 16.84
CA LEU A 146 -17.75 -10.55 17.97
C LEU A 146 -18.19 -12.00 17.78
N ARG A 147 -17.79 -12.89 18.70
CA ARG A 147 -18.37 -14.24 18.74
C ARG A 147 -19.85 -14.11 19.08
N MET A 148 -20.71 -14.30 18.09
CA MET A 148 -22.12 -14.58 18.34
C MET A 148 -22.19 -15.97 18.97
N ASN A 149 -22.60 -16.06 20.24
CA ASN A 149 -23.02 -17.34 20.80
C ASN A 149 -24.19 -17.83 19.96
N LYS A 150 -23.94 -18.83 19.11
CA LYS A 150 -25.03 -19.64 18.55
C LYS A 150 -25.56 -20.47 19.69
N ASN A 151 -26.69 -20.03 20.26
CA ASN A 151 -27.53 -20.85 21.12
C ASN A 151 -28.07 -22.05 20.35
#